data_AF-A0A833YTG4-F1
#
_entry.id   AF-A0A833YTG4-F1
#
_cell.length_a   1.000
_cell.length_b   1.000
_cell.length_c   1.000
_cell.angle_alpha   90.00
_cell.angle_beta   90.00
_cell.angle_gamma   90.00
#
_symmetry.space_group_name_H-M   'P 1'
#
loop_
_entity.id
_entity.type
_entity.pdbx_description
1 polymer ?
#
loop_
_entity_poly.entity_id
_entity_poly.type
_entity_poly.pdbx_seq_one_letter_code
_entity_poly.pdbx_strand_id
1 'polypeptide(L)'
;MGAAGRRGAAATPLLVAVAALLVGAAGHLYPGEVCPGMDIRNNLTRLHELANCSVIEGHLQILLMFKTRPEDFRDLSFPKLIMITDYLLLFRVYGLESLKDLFPNLTVIRGSRLFFNYALVIFEMVHLKELGLYSLMNITRGAVRIEKNNELCYLATIDWSRILDSVEDNYIVLNKDDNEECGDICPGTAKGKTNCPATVINGQFVERCWTHSHCQKGHATKTGSQSSSTWYTETNTERHQNEETKKYGPNERTEQNSRNRTE
;
A
#
# COMPACT_ATOMS: atom_id res chain seq x y z
N MET A 1 -21.51 -75.91 16.00
CA MET A 1 -21.45 -74.82 17.00
C MET A 1 -20.05 -74.25 16.92
N GLY A 2 -19.72 -73.04 16.46
CA GLY A 2 -20.46 -71.80 16.27
C GLY A 2 -19.65 -70.67 16.94
N ALA A 3 -19.04 -69.78 16.13
CA ALA A 3 -18.51 -68.43 16.46
C ALA A 3 -17.38 -68.32 17.52
N ALA A 4 -16.44 -67.37 17.51
CA ALA A 4 -16.08 -66.26 16.63
C ALA A 4 -14.64 -65.81 16.98
N GLY A 5 -13.88 -65.37 15.97
CA GLY A 5 -12.62 -64.66 16.17
C GLY A 5 -12.82 -63.19 16.55
N ARG A 6 -11.88 -62.62 17.29
CA ARG A 6 -11.70 -61.16 17.41
C ARG A 6 -10.27 -60.79 17.09
N ARG A 7 -10.10 -60.17 15.93
CA ARG A 7 -8.92 -59.43 15.48
C ARG A 7 -8.80 -58.18 16.35
N GLY A 8 -7.64 -57.97 16.97
CA GLY A 8 -7.27 -56.70 17.57
C GLY A 8 -7.12 -55.64 16.47
N ALA A 9 -7.89 -54.56 16.58
CA ALA A 9 -7.93 -53.47 15.62
C ALA A 9 -6.61 -52.70 15.62
N ALA A 10 -6.08 -52.46 14.41
CA ALA A 10 -5.02 -51.50 14.18
C ALA A 10 -5.50 -50.10 14.58
N ALA A 11 -4.76 -49.43 15.45
CA ALA A 11 -4.96 -48.01 15.74
C ALA A 11 -4.76 -47.21 14.45
N THR A 12 -5.77 -46.39 14.13
CA THR A 12 -5.92 -45.65 12.89
C THR A 12 -4.92 -44.48 12.78
N PRO A 13 -4.37 -44.20 11.58
CA PRO A 13 -3.46 -43.08 11.34
C PRO A 13 -4.25 -41.81 11.04
N LEU A 14 -4.97 -41.28 12.03
CA LEU A 14 -5.78 -40.05 11.84
C LEU A 14 -5.07 -38.77 12.33
N LEU A 15 -3.99 -38.89 13.10
CA LEU A 15 -3.26 -37.74 13.65
C LEU A 15 -2.25 -37.11 12.67
N VAL A 16 -1.76 -37.84 11.67
CA VAL A 16 -0.80 -37.30 10.69
C VAL A 16 -1.49 -36.46 9.61
N ALA A 17 -2.77 -36.75 9.31
CA ALA A 17 -3.52 -36.04 8.26
C ALA A 17 -3.94 -34.62 8.67
N VAL A 18 -4.11 -34.35 9.97
CA VAL A 18 -4.53 -33.02 10.46
C VAL A 18 -3.37 -32.01 10.38
N ALA A 19 -2.12 -32.45 10.57
CA ALA A 19 -0.95 -31.57 10.40
C ALA A 19 -0.74 -31.18 8.92
N ALA A 20 -1.05 -32.08 7.97
CA ALA A 20 -0.91 -31.79 6.54
C ALA A 20 -1.97 -30.79 6.02
N LEU A 21 -3.15 -30.72 6.64
CA LEU A 21 -4.21 -29.78 6.25
C LEU A 21 -3.97 -28.34 6.74
N LEU A 22 -3.14 -28.14 7.78
CA LEU A 22 -2.79 -26.79 8.26
C LEU A 22 -1.64 -26.15 7.49
N VAL A 23 -0.81 -26.94 6.80
CA VAL A 23 0.30 -26.42 5.99
C VAL A 23 -0.16 -25.90 4.62
N GLY A 24 -1.33 -26.32 4.13
CA GLY A 24 -1.84 -25.97 2.80
C GLY A 24 -2.60 -24.64 2.68
N ALA A 25 -2.99 -24.00 3.79
CA ALA A 25 -3.88 -22.83 3.75
C ALA A 25 -3.16 -21.49 3.55
N ALA A 26 -1.85 -21.40 3.85
CA ALA A 26 -1.10 -20.14 3.75
C ALA A 26 -0.62 -19.82 2.32
N GLY A 27 -0.45 -20.84 1.47
CA GLY A 27 0.06 -20.69 0.10
C GLY A 27 -0.91 -20.06 -0.91
N HIS A 28 -2.13 -19.72 -0.49
CA HIS A 28 -3.18 -19.18 -1.38
C HIS A 28 -3.36 -17.66 -1.28
N LEU A 29 -2.66 -16.95 -0.38
CA LEU A 29 -2.88 -15.51 -0.17
C LEU A 29 -2.05 -14.59 -1.09
N TYR A 30 -0.95 -15.08 -1.67
CA TYR A 30 -0.09 -14.30 -2.56
C TYR A 30 0.39 -15.16 -3.73
N PRO A 31 0.11 -14.81 -5.00
CA PRO A 31 0.49 -15.62 -6.17
C PRO A 31 1.99 -15.56 -6.54
N GLY A 32 2.91 -15.54 -5.57
CA GLY A 32 4.35 -15.51 -5.78
C GLY A 32 5.17 -16.13 -4.65
N GLU A 33 6.48 -16.10 -4.81
CA GLU A 33 7.42 -16.80 -3.92
C GLU A 33 7.72 -16.00 -2.64
N VAL A 34 8.08 -16.73 -1.58
CA VAL A 34 8.68 -16.13 -0.38
C VAL A 34 10.19 -16.18 -0.56
N CYS A 35 10.83 -15.02 -0.58
CA CYS A 35 12.26 -14.87 -0.76
C CYS A 35 12.93 -14.46 0.56
N PRO A 36 14.17 -14.86 0.82
CA PRO A 36 14.91 -14.40 1.99
C PRO A 36 15.25 -12.90 1.88
N GLY A 37 15.64 -12.29 2.99
CA GLY A 37 16.20 -10.94 3.00
C GLY A 37 17.41 -10.79 2.07
N MET A 38 17.53 -9.62 1.45
CA MET A 38 18.55 -9.35 0.43
C MET A 38 19.29 -8.05 0.72
N ASP A 39 20.61 -8.11 0.50
CA ASP A 39 21.50 -6.96 0.47
C ASP A 39 22.13 -6.87 -0.93
N ILE A 40 21.74 -5.84 -1.68
CA ILE A 40 22.06 -5.65 -3.10
C ILE A 40 22.92 -4.41 -3.24
N ARG A 41 24.17 -4.60 -3.65
CA ARG A 41 25.19 -3.54 -3.70
C ARG A 41 25.90 -3.44 -5.02
N ASN A 42 26.47 -2.26 -5.31
CA ASN A 42 27.38 -1.96 -6.41
C ASN A 42 26.76 -1.97 -7.82
N ASN A 43 25.95 -2.97 -8.17
CA ASN A 43 25.34 -3.13 -9.49
C ASN A 43 23.93 -3.75 -9.41
N LEU A 44 23.21 -3.72 -10.54
CA LEU A 44 21.82 -4.17 -10.62
C LEU A 44 21.66 -5.68 -10.87
N THR A 45 22.73 -6.43 -11.08
CA THR A 45 22.65 -7.85 -11.51
C THR A 45 21.83 -8.69 -10.54
N ARG A 46 22.01 -8.48 -9.24
CA ARG A 46 21.28 -9.22 -8.20
C ARG A 46 19.85 -8.72 -7.97
N LEU A 47 19.47 -7.58 -8.54
CA LEU A 47 18.11 -7.05 -8.41
C LEU A 47 17.09 -7.98 -9.09
N HIS A 48 17.49 -8.69 -10.13
CA HIS A 48 16.65 -9.69 -10.80
C HIS A 48 16.26 -10.89 -9.91
N GLU A 49 16.94 -11.10 -8.77
CA GLU A 49 16.54 -12.11 -7.76
C GLU A 49 15.14 -11.83 -7.20
N LEU A 50 14.65 -10.57 -7.30
CA LEU A 50 13.33 -10.16 -6.85
C LEU A 50 12.18 -10.54 -7.81
N ALA A 51 12.49 -11.03 -9.02
CA ALA A 51 11.51 -11.17 -10.11
C ALA A 51 10.25 -11.99 -9.76
N ASN A 52 10.38 -13.00 -8.90
CA ASN A 52 9.28 -13.87 -8.48
C ASN A 52 8.83 -13.69 -7.03
N CYS A 53 9.47 -12.78 -6.30
CA CYS A 53 9.19 -12.56 -4.88
C CYS A 53 7.88 -11.80 -4.70
N SER A 54 6.94 -12.40 -3.96
CA SER A 54 5.78 -11.68 -3.44
C SER A 54 5.97 -11.23 -2.01
N VAL A 55 6.73 -11.98 -1.22
CA VAL A 55 7.08 -11.64 0.14
C VAL A 55 8.59 -11.75 0.31
N ILE A 56 9.20 -10.73 0.91
CA ILE A 56 10.57 -10.82 1.42
C ILE A 56 10.50 -11.13 2.92
N GLU A 57 10.89 -12.35 3.27
CA GLU A 57 11.11 -12.80 4.65
C GLU A 57 12.51 -12.35 5.11
N GLY A 58 12.58 -11.12 5.61
CA GLY A 58 13.78 -10.39 5.94
C GLY A 58 13.66 -8.92 5.53
N HIS A 59 14.82 -8.28 5.39
CA HIS A 59 14.94 -6.90 4.90
C HIS A 59 15.32 -6.84 3.43
N LEU A 60 15.10 -5.69 2.80
CA LEU A 60 15.64 -5.37 1.48
C LEU A 60 16.53 -4.14 1.60
N GLN A 61 17.83 -4.30 1.32
CA GLN A 61 18.79 -3.21 1.22
C GLN A 61 19.27 -3.07 -0.22
N ILE A 62 19.19 -1.86 -0.78
CA ILE A 62 19.74 -1.54 -2.11
C ILE A 62 20.64 -0.31 -1.94
N LEU A 63 21.95 -0.48 -2.12
CA LEU A 63 22.89 0.57 -1.78
C LEU A 63 24.17 0.61 -2.61
N LEU A 64 24.86 1.76 -2.56
CA LEU A 64 26.20 1.96 -3.11
C LEU A 64 26.28 1.66 -4.62
N MET A 65 25.30 2.10 -5.39
CA MET A 65 25.28 1.96 -6.85
C MET A 65 25.65 3.31 -7.48
N PHE A 66 26.95 3.56 -7.64
CA PHE A 66 27.46 4.86 -8.12
C PHE A 66 27.54 4.97 -9.65
N LYS A 67 27.44 3.84 -10.36
CA LYS A 67 27.61 3.77 -11.81
C LYS A 67 26.30 3.64 -12.59
N THR A 68 25.18 3.49 -11.87
CA THR A 68 23.86 3.36 -12.47
C THR A 68 23.33 4.71 -12.94
N ARG A 69 22.53 4.68 -13.99
CA ARG A 69 21.93 5.84 -14.67
C ARG A 69 20.42 5.62 -14.81
N PRO A 70 19.63 6.68 -15.08
CA PRO A 70 18.19 6.54 -15.25
C PRO A 70 17.77 5.46 -16.25
N GLU A 71 18.52 5.29 -17.34
CA GLU A 71 18.26 4.29 -18.38
C GLU A 71 18.29 2.86 -17.83
N ASP A 72 19.11 2.60 -16.80
CA ASP A 72 19.27 1.26 -16.23
C ASP A 72 18.04 0.83 -15.40
N PHE A 73 17.15 1.77 -15.03
CA PHE A 73 15.95 1.52 -14.23
C PHE A 73 14.64 1.60 -15.03
N ARG A 74 14.63 2.15 -16.26
CA ARG A 74 13.40 2.44 -17.02
C ARG A 74 12.52 1.20 -17.25
N ASP A 75 13.15 0.04 -17.48
CA ASP A 75 12.46 -1.23 -17.77
C ASP A 75 12.51 -2.21 -16.59
N LEU A 76 12.90 -1.73 -15.39
CA LEU A 76 13.11 -2.57 -14.21
C LEU A 76 11.93 -2.45 -13.24
N SER A 77 11.17 -3.53 -13.11
CA SER A 77 9.96 -3.57 -12.28
C SER A 77 9.80 -4.90 -11.56
N PHE A 78 9.39 -4.84 -10.29
CA PHE A 78 9.08 -6.00 -9.45
C PHE A 78 7.64 -5.94 -8.94
N PRO A 79 6.64 -6.05 -9.84
CA PRO A 79 5.24 -5.85 -9.49
C PRO A 79 4.66 -6.99 -8.63
N LYS A 80 5.36 -8.11 -8.51
CA LYS A 80 4.92 -9.20 -7.63
C LYS A 80 5.16 -8.91 -6.16
N LEU A 81 6.12 -8.04 -5.83
CA LEU A 81 6.51 -7.73 -4.46
C LEU A 81 5.40 -6.95 -3.76
N ILE A 82 4.83 -7.57 -2.73
CA ILE A 82 3.69 -7.03 -1.97
C ILE A 82 4.09 -6.71 -0.53
N MET A 83 5.03 -7.47 0.06
CA MET A 83 5.37 -7.34 1.47
C MET A 83 6.86 -7.51 1.75
N ILE A 84 7.36 -6.68 2.66
CA ILE A 84 8.65 -6.86 3.33
C ILE A 84 8.38 -7.06 4.81
N THR A 85 8.95 -8.10 5.41
CA THR A 85 8.67 -8.46 6.81
C THR A 85 9.53 -7.70 7.83
N ASP A 86 10.73 -7.28 7.46
CA ASP A 86 11.58 -6.41 8.28
C ASP A 86 11.48 -4.95 7.80
N TYR A 87 12.48 -4.45 7.07
CA TYR A 87 12.58 -3.06 6.64
C TYR A 87 13.08 -2.92 5.20
N LEU A 88 12.82 -1.76 4.59
CA LEU A 88 13.37 -1.34 3.30
C LEU A 88 14.39 -0.23 3.51
N LEU A 89 15.59 -0.37 2.95
CA LEU A 89 16.64 0.64 3.00
C LEU A 89 17.20 0.89 1.60
N LEU A 90 17.19 2.17 1.19
CA LEU A 90 17.85 2.66 -0.01
C LEU A 90 18.93 3.67 0.38
N PHE A 91 20.16 3.47 -0.10
CA PHE A 91 21.27 4.35 0.21
C PHE A 91 22.25 4.55 -0.95
N ARG A 92 22.40 5.78 -1.46
CA ARG A 92 23.32 6.11 -2.56
C ARG A 92 23.15 5.22 -3.80
N VAL A 93 21.93 5.13 -4.31
CA VAL A 93 21.63 4.47 -5.61
C VAL A 93 21.44 5.56 -6.66
N TYR A 94 22.41 5.71 -7.55
CA TYR A 94 22.43 6.81 -8.51
C TYR A 94 21.53 6.48 -9.70
N GLY A 95 20.83 7.50 -10.22
CA GLY A 95 20.01 7.38 -11.42
C GLY A 95 18.58 6.87 -11.17
N LEU A 96 18.29 6.34 -9.97
CA LEU A 96 16.92 5.96 -9.61
C LEU A 96 16.11 7.22 -9.26
N GLU A 97 15.10 7.53 -10.07
CA GLU A 97 14.31 8.77 -9.92
C GLU A 97 12.97 8.57 -9.17
N SER A 98 12.39 7.37 -9.19
CA SER A 98 11.12 7.05 -8.53
C SER A 98 11.04 5.55 -8.24
N LEU A 99 10.36 5.13 -7.17
CA LEU A 99 10.08 3.72 -6.89
C LEU A 99 8.76 3.23 -7.50
N LYS A 100 8.00 4.12 -8.15
CA LYS A 100 6.65 3.79 -8.68
C LYS A 100 6.67 2.60 -9.64
N ASP A 101 7.70 2.52 -10.50
CA ASP A 101 7.83 1.45 -11.48
C ASP A 101 8.55 0.24 -10.88
N LEU A 102 9.45 0.49 -9.91
CA LEU A 102 10.26 -0.55 -9.29
C LEU A 102 9.44 -1.44 -8.34
N PHE A 103 8.63 -0.84 -7.46
CA PHE A 103 7.83 -1.51 -6.45
C PHE A 103 6.35 -1.06 -6.45
N PRO A 104 5.63 -1.20 -7.58
CA PRO A 104 4.28 -0.63 -7.76
C PRO A 104 3.24 -1.20 -6.78
N ASN A 105 3.45 -2.42 -6.29
CA ASN A 105 2.49 -3.16 -5.46
C ASN A 105 2.98 -3.41 -4.02
N LEU A 106 4.13 -2.85 -3.61
CA LEU A 106 4.59 -2.96 -2.23
C LEU A 106 3.56 -2.29 -1.32
N THR A 107 2.87 -3.11 -0.53
CA THR A 107 1.68 -2.71 0.24
C THR A 107 1.96 -2.63 1.74
N VAL A 108 2.81 -3.51 2.25
CA VAL A 108 3.09 -3.62 3.69
C VAL A 108 4.59 -3.76 3.97
N ILE A 109 5.07 -3.01 4.96
CA ILE A 109 6.36 -3.25 5.62
C ILE A 109 6.07 -3.57 7.09
N ARG A 110 6.34 -4.80 7.54
CA ARG A 110 5.90 -5.20 8.90
C ARG A 110 6.79 -4.67 10.02
N GLY A 111 8.09 -4.45 9.79
CA GLY A 111 8.99 -3.95 10.83
C GLY A 111 9.28 -4.95 11.94
N SER A 112 9.33 -6.25 11.63
CA SER A 112 9.63 -7.31 12.61
C SER A 112 11.05 -7.11 13.18
N ARG A 113 12.01 -6.84 12.31
CA ARG A 113 13.30 -6.21 12.63
C ARG A 113 13.37 -4.83 11.99
N LEU A 114 14.19 -3.95 12.57
CA LEU A 114 14.34 -2.55 12.16
C LEU A 114 15.80 -2.23 11.91
N PHE A 115 16.06 -1.23 11.07
CA PHE A 115 17.36 -0.57 11.00
C PHE A 115 17.38 0.57 12.03
N PHE A 116 18.04 0.33 13.17
CA PHE A 116 17.80 1.10 14.40
C PHE A 116 16.32 1.02 14.82
N ASN A 117 15.57 2.12 14.72
CA ASN A 117 14.13 2.18 14.97
C ASN A 117 13.30 2.35 13.68
N TYR A 118 13.92 2.27 12.50
CA TYR A 118 13.27 2.56 11.23
C TYR A 118 12.91 1.30 10.42
N ALA A 119 11.70 1.31 9.84
CA ALA A 119 11.21 0.29 8.91
C ALA A 119 11.35 0.72 7.44
N LEU A 120 11.46 2.02 7.18
CA LEU A 120 11.73 2.58 5.87
C LEU A 120 12.85 3.62 5.98
N VAL A 121 13.91 3.43 5.21
CA VAL A 121 15.08 4.33 5.19
C VAL A 121 15.38 4.73 3.74
N ILE A 122 15.32 6.02 3.46
CA ILE A 122 15.67 6.63 2.17
C ILE A 122 16.73 7.70 2.44
N PHE A 123 17.98 7.38 2.15
CA PHE A 123 19.10 8.20 2.59
C PHE A 123 20.07 8.49 1.44
N GLU A 124 20.43 9.77 1.25
CA GLU A 124 21.39 10.20 0.21
C GLU A 124 21.08 9.64 -1.19
N MET A 125 19.79 9.59 -1.55
CA MET A 125 19.31 9.19 -2.87
C MET A 125 19.32 10.40 -3.79
N VAL A 126 20.53 10.73 -4.30
CA VAL A 126 20.85 12.00 -4.98
C VAL A 126 19.98 12.37 -6.18
N HIS A 127 19.37 11.40 -6.87
CA HIS A 127 18.54 11.63 -8.07
C HIS A 127 17.06 11.29 -7.86
N LEU A 128 16.66 10.88 -6.65
CA LEU A 128 15.29 10.47 -6.36
C LEU A 128 14.39 11.72 -6.28
N LYS A 129 13.35 11.77 -7.12
CA LYS A 129 12.45 12.92 -7.26
C LYS A 129 11.14 12.75 -6.50
N GLU A 130 10.70 11.51 -6.32
CA GLU A 130 9.47 11.14 -5.62
C GLU A 130 9.65 9.73 -5.06
N LEU A 131 8.97 9.40 -3.96
CA LEU A 131 8.99 8.02 -3.45
C LEU A 131 8.21 7.09 -4.38
N GLY A 132 7.01 7.48 -4.79
CA GLY A 132 6.19 6.69 -5.71
C GLY A 132 5.67 5.36 -5.16
N LEU A 133 5.74 5.09 -3.86
CA LEU A 133 5.22 3.86 -3.24
C LEU A 133 3.69 3.90 -3.08
N TYR A 134 2.97 4.08 -4.19
CA TYR A 134 1.55 4.42 -4.17
C TYR A 134 0.60 3.32 -3.68
N SER A 135 1.10 2.09 -3.54
CA SER A 135 0.36 0.98 -2.95
C SER A 135 0.68 0.75 -1.47
N LEU A 136 1.63 1.49 -0.87
CA LEU A 136 2.00 1.33 0.53
C LEU A 136 0.85 1.80 1.44
N MET A 137 0.23 0.85 2.14
CA MET A 137 -0.92 1.09 3.01
C MET A 137 -0.57 1.02 4.49
N ASN A 138 0.46 0.26 4.86
CA ASN A 138 0.78 0.05 6.27
C ASN A 138 2.27 -0.20 6.51
N ILE A 139 2.82 0.52 7.48
CA ILE A 139 4.06 0.16 8.16
C ILE A 139 3.67 -0.25 9.58
N THR A 140 3.72 -1.55 9.87
CA THR A 140 3.12 -2.09 11.09
C THR A 140 3.93 -1.74 12.35
N ARG A 141 5.25 -1.63 12.24
CA ARG A 141 6.14 -1.29 13.35
C ARG A 141 7.36 -0.53 12.85
N GLY A 142 7.83 0.42 13.65
CA GLY A 142 9.01 1.24 13.35
C GLY A 142 8.67 2.52 12.61
N ALA A 143 9.61 3.46 12.63
CA ALA A 143 9.46 4.79 12.05
C ALA A 143 9.98 4.87 10.61
N VAL A 144 9.81 6.05 9.99
CA VAL A 144 10.34 6.38 8.67
C VAL A 144 11.51 7.36 8.80
N ARG A 145 12.61 7.09 8.10
CA ARG A 145 13.74 8.02 7.95
C ARG A 145 13.94 8.36 6.48
N ILE A 146 13.75 9.63 6.13
CA ILE A 146 13.96 10.15 4.78
C ILE A 146 14.86 11.38 4.90
N GLU A 147 16.13 11.23 4.54
CA GLU A 147 17.12 12.26 4.85
C GLU A 147 18.12 12.48 3.71
N LYS A 148 18.49 13.75 3.47
CA LYS A 148 19.54 14.16 2.51
C LYS A 148 19.26 13.74 1.07
N ASN A 149 18.00 13.82 0.64
CA ASN A 149 17.61 13.53 -0.74
C ASN A 149 17.34 14.85 -1.48
N ASN A 150 18.39 15.41 -2.09
CA ASN A 150 18.40 16.80 -2.60
C ASN A 150 17.44 17.08 -3.76
N GLU A 151 16.91 16.04 -4.42
CA GLU A 151 15.92 16.19 -5.51
C GLU A 151 14.51 15.72 -5.12
N LEU A 152 14.32 15.24 -3.88
CA LEU A 152 13.10 14.55 -3.46
C LEU A 152 11.97 15.52 -3.07
N CYS A 153 10.86 15.42 -3.79
CA CYS A 153 9.60 16.13 -3.58
C CYS A 153 8.45 15.14 -3.29
N TYR A 154 7.19 15.61 -3.27
CA TYR A 154 5.98 14.86 -2.91
C TYR A 154 5.99 14.32 -1.47
N LEU A 155 6.77 14.92 -0.56
CA LEU A 155 6.79 14.49 0.84
C LEU A 155 5.64 15.14 1.61
N ALA A 156 5.40 16.44 1.40
CA ALA A 156 4.29 17.18 2.02
C ALA A 156 2.90 16.63 1.61
N THR A 157 2.80 16.00 0.44
CA THR A 157 1.55 15.42 -0.07
C THR A 157 1.22 14.04 0.52
N ILE A 158 2.11 13.43 1.31
CA ILE A 158 1.89 12.13 1.94
C ILE A 158 1.42 12.30 3.39
N ASP A 159 0.25 11.75 3.71
CA ASP A 159 -0.24 11.67 5.08
C ASP A 159 0.25 10.38 5.75
N TRP A 160 1.38 10.46 6.47
CA TRP A 160 1.98 9.32 7.15
C TRP A 160 1.10 8.74 8.27
N SER A 161 0.17 9.53 8.85
CA SER A 161 -0.76 9.04 9.87
C SER A 161 -1.76 8.00 9.34
N ARG A 162 -1.86 7.87 7.99
CA ARG A 162 -2.66 6.84 7.34
C ARG A 162 -1.89 5.53 7.12
N ILE A 163 -0.57 5.55 7.32
CA ILE A 163 0.33 4.43 7.04
C ILE A 163 0.92 3.87 8.34
N LEU A 164 1.23 4.75 9.31
CA LEU A 164 1.78 4.41 10.62
C LEU A 164 0.79 4.74 11.74
N ASP A 165 0.81 3.95 12.81
CA ASP A 165 0.04 4.22 14.03
C ASP A 165 0.59 5.44 14.81
N SER A 166 1.90 5.68 14.74
CA SER A 166 2.55 6.86 15.30
C SER A 166 3.57 7.42 14.31
N VAL A 167 3.59 8.75 14.17
CA VAL A 167 4.51 9.50 13.30
C VAL A 167 5.56 10.29 14.08
N GLU A 168 5.53 10.24 15.42
CA GLU A 168 6.37 11.07 16.31
C GLU A 168 7.87 10.81 16.12
N ASP A 169 8.23 9.55 15.85
CA ASP A 169 9.62 9.12 15.66
C ASP A 169 10.11 9.23 14.21
N ASN A 170 9.27 9.74 13.30
CA ASN A 170 9.67 9.95 11.91
C ASN A 170 10.75 11.04 11.82
N TYR A 171 11.78 10.79 11.03
CA TYR A 171 12.87 11.73 10.78
C TYR A 171 12.96 12.03 9.28
N ILE A 172 12.28 13.09 8.86
CA ILE A 172 12.16 13.51 7.46
C ILE A 172 12.70 14.94 7.35
N VAL A 173 13.96 15.08 6.92
CA VAL A 173 14.67 16.39 6.88
C VAL A 173 15.76 16.42 5.80
N LEU A 174 16.21 17.60 5.43
CA LEU A 174 17.27 17.84 4.45
C LEU A 174 16.92 17.25 3.06
N ASN A 175 15.66 17.37 2.65
CA ASN A 175 15.18 17.02 1.32
C ASN A 175 14.82 18.29 0.54
N LYS A 176 14.56 18.19 -0.76
CA LYS A 176 14.16 19.37 -1.57
C LYS A 176 12.86 20.01 -1.07
N ASP A 177 11.95 19.18 -0.57
CA ASP A 177 10.68 19.57 0.04
C ASP A 177 10.85 20.62 1.16
N ASP A 178 11.94 20.53 1.95
CA ASP A 178 12.21 21.45 3.06
C ASP A 178 12.58 22.87 2.63
N ASN A 179 13.00 23.06 1.38
CA ASN A 179 13.38 24.37 0.83
C ASN A 179 12.21 25.09 0.14
N GLU A 180 10.99 24.55 0.18
CA GLU A 180 9.80 25.07 -0.53
C GLU A 180 9.98 25.20 -2.06
N GLU A 181 10.93 24.46 -2.64
CA GLU A 181 11.22 24.48 -4.08
C GLU A 181 10.38 23.47 -4.88
N CYS A 182 9.57 22.66 -4.22
CA CYS A 182 8.73 21.63 -4.84
C CYS A 182 7.42 22.23 -5.37
N GLY A 183 7.15 22.01 -6.66
CA GLY A 183 5.88 22.33 -7.30
C GLY A 183 4.97 21.10 -7.37
N ASP A 184 4.62 20.53 -6.22
CA ASP A 184 3.84 19.29 -6.16
C ASP A 184 2.41 19.50 -6.68
N ILE A 185 2.05 18.75 -7.73
CA ILE A 185 0.74 18.83 -8.38
C ILE A 185 0.12 17.44 -8.35
N CYS A 186 -0.96 17.28 -7.59
CA CYS A 186 -1.68 16.01 -7.51
C CYS A 186 -2.57 15.76 -8.75
N PRO A 187 -2.99 14.49 -8.97
CA PRO A 187 -3.92 14.15 -10.03
C PRO A 187 -5.19 15.01 -10.05
N GLY A 188 -5.43 15.68 -11.18
CA GLY A 188 -6.64 16.48 -11.42
C GLY A 188 -6.46 17.98 -11.23
N THR A 189 -5.49 18.43 -10.43
CA THR A 189 -5.33 19.84 -10.03
C THR A 189 -5.15 20.76 -11.25
N ALA A 190 -4.36 20.33 -12.25
CA ALA A 190 -4.16 21.07 -13.51
C ALA A 190 -5.43 21.27 -14.35
N LYS A 191 -6.49 20.48 -14.09
CA LYS A 191 -7.80 20.58 -14.74
C LYS A 191 -8.86 21.23 -13.84
N GLY A 192 -8.44 21.83 -12.72
CA GLY A 192 -9.33 22.41 -11.70
C GLY A 192 -10.19 21.37 -10.97
N LYS A 193 -9.74 20.11 -10.92
CA LYS A 193 -10.46 19.01 -10.23
C LYS A 193 -9.62 18.48 -9.09
N THR A 194 -10.25 18.12 -7.99
CA THR A 194 -9.64 17.40 -6.87
C THR A 194 -10.01 15.92 -6.97
N ASN A 195 -9.13 15.11 -7.59
CA ASN A 195 -9.39 13.67 -7.74
C ASN A 195 -8.84 12.84 -6.57
N CYS A 196 -7.94 13.43 -5.77
CA CYS A 196 -7.34 12.74 -4.64
C CYS A 196 -8.09 13.05 -3.34
N PRO A 197 -8.13 12.09 -2.39
CA PRO A 197 -8.55 12.39 -1.03
C PRO A 197 -7.70 13.53 -0.45
N ALA A 198 -8.33 14.44 0.28
CA ALA A 198 -7.64 15.49 1.02
C ALA A 198 -7.74 15.22 2.52
N THR A 199 -6.70 15.59 3.28
CA THR A 199 -6.79 15.64 4.74
C THR A 199 -6.43 17.04 5.25
N VAL A 200 -6.92 17.37 6.44
CA VAL A 200 -6.74 18.70 7.02
C VAL A 200 -5.49 18.69 7.90
N ILE A 201 -4.51 19.54 7.58
CA ILE A 201 -3.37 19.82 8.45
C ILE A 201 -3.45 21.29 8.84
N ASN A 202 -3.46 21.59 10.13
CA ASN A 202 -3.52 22.97 10.65
C ASN A 202 -4.65 23.83 10.04
N GLY A 203 -5.79 23.21 9.72
CA GLY A 203 -6.94 23.90 9.12
C GLY A 203 -6.88 24.04 7.58
N GLN A 204 -5.80 23.64 6.94
CA GLN A 204 -5.65 23.66 5.48
C GLN A 204 -5.95 22.28 4.88
N PHE A 205 -6.77 22.26 3.82
CA PHE A 205 -7.00 21.06 3.02
C PHE A 205 -5.78 20.80 2.12
N VAL A 206 -5.16 19.65 2.30
CA VAL A 206 -4.01 19.21 1.49
C VAL A 206 -4.42 17.94 0.75
N GLU A 207 -4.34 17.96 -0.58
CA GLU A 207 -4.55 16.78 -1.42
C GLU A 207 -3.45 15.75 -1.17
N ARG A 208 -3.85 14.47 -1.13
CA ARG A 208 -2.93 13.39 -0.82
C ARG A 208 -2.56 12.58 -2.04
N CYS A 209 -1.30 12.67 -2.44
CA CYS A 209 -0.76 11.95 -3.58
C CYS A 209 0.69 11.54 -3.34
N TRP A 210 1.09 10.46 -4.02
CA TRP A 210 2.45 9.95 -4.04
C TRP A 210 3.27 10.52 -5.20
N THR A 211 2.57 10.88 -6.28
CA THR A 211 3.11 11.40 -7.55
C THR A 211 2.04 12.24 -8.25
N HIS A 212 2.40 12.92 -9.34
CA HIS A 212 1.45 13.64 -10.20
C HIS A 212 0.32 12.78 -10.81
N SER A 213 0.47 11.44 -10.80
CA SER A 213 -0.47 10.49 -11.42
C SER A 213 -1.11 9.51 -10.43
N HIS A 214 -0.68 9.49 -9.16
CA HIS A 214 -1.14 8.51 -8.18
C HIS A 214 -1.55 9.18 -6.85
N CYS A 215 -2.83 9.07 -6.52
CA CYS A 215 -3.35 9.50 -5.22
C CYS A 215 -2.90 8.56 -4.09
N GLN A 216 -2.83 9.09 -2.86
CA GLN A 216 -2.68 8.27 -1.67
C GLN A 216 -4.02 7.62 -1.35
N LYS A 217 -4.01 6.30 -1.22
CA LYS A 217 -5.16 5.53 -0.76
C LYS A 217 -5.28 5.70 0.76
N GLY A 218 -6.49 5.96 1.24
CA GLY A 218 -6.78 6.06 2.68
C GLY A 218 -7.65 4.91 3.17
N HIS A 219 -7.46 4.49 4.43
CA HIS A 219 -8.47 3.73 5.14
C HIS A 219 -9.59 4.66 5.63
N ALA A 220 -10.85 4.29 5.38
CA ALA A 220 -11.98 4.97 6.02
C ALA A 220 -11.88 4.80 7.53
N THR A 221 -11.80 5.91 8.27
CA THR A 221 -11.83 5.89 9.73
C THR A 221 -13.17 5.33 10.18
N LYS A 222 -13.15 4.18 10.88
CA LYS A 222 -14.29 3.70 11.66
C LYS A 222 -14.47 4.59 12.89
N THR A 223 -14.92 5.81 12.70
CA THR A 223 -15.46 6.65 13.79
C THR A 223 -16.97 6.51 13.75
N GLY A 224 -17.54 6.03 14.84
CA GLY A 224 -18.96 5.74 14.98
C GLY A 224 -19.85 6.96 14.71
N SER A 225 -20.48 6.96 13.55
CA SER A 225 -21.87 7.38 13.34
C SER A 225 -22.28 6.76 12.01
N GLN A 226 -23.43 6.10 11.97
CA GLN A 226 -23.95 5.46 10.76
C GLN A 226 -23.97 6.42 9.57
N SER A 227 -23.07 6.21 8.63
CA SER A 227 -23.29 6.47 7.23
C SER A 227 -22.51 5.43 6.45
N SER A 228 -23.23 4.46 5.89
CA SER A 228 -22.67 3.46 4.99
C SER A 228 -22.12 4.16 3.74
N SER A 229 -20.82 4.11 3.55
CA SER A 229 -20.22 4.25 2.22
C SER A 229 -19.14 3.18 2.05
N THR A 230 -19.58 2.05 1.49
CA THR A 230 -18.74 1.08 0.80
C THR A 230 -18.02 1.78 -0.34
N TRP A 231 -16.68 1.72 -0.36
CA TRP A 231 -15.88 2.18 -1.49
C TRP A 231 -15.94 1.13 -2.61
N TYR A 232 -16.70 1.40 -3.65
CA TYR A 232 -16.51 0.77 -4.96
C TYR A 232 -15.75 1.76 -5.84
N THR A 233 -14.71 1.29 -6.52
CA THR A 233 -14.11 2.01 -7.64
C THR A 233 -15.10 1.98 -8.80
N GLU A 234 -15.93 3.01 -8.96
CA GLU A 234 -16.78 3.13 -10.15
C GLU A 234 -15.90 3.42 -11.38
N THR A 235 -15.88 2.46 -12.30
CA THR A 235 -15.31 2.67 -13.63
C THR A 235 -16.24 3.59 -14.44
N ASN A 236 -15.67 4.43 -15.31
CA ASN A 236 -16.36 5.50 -16.05
C ASN A 236 -17.56 5.06 -16.94
N THR A 237 -17.86 3.77 -17.03
CA THR A 237 -18.92 3.21 -17.87
C THR A 237 -20.33 3.41 -17.26
N GLU A 238 -20.47 3.51 -15.94
CA GLU A 238 -21.78 3.55 -15.26
C GLU A 238 -22.41 4.95 -15.21
N ARG A 239 -21.62 6.00 -15.47
CA ARG A 239 -22.10 7.40 -15.39
C ARG A 239 -23.12 7.75 -16.47
N HIS A 240 -23.11 7.04 -17.61
CA HIS A 240 -24.07 7.28 -18.70
C HIS A 240 -25.46 6.65 -18.46
N GLN A 241 -25.59 5.66 -17.57
CA GLN A 241 -26.90 4.99 -17.33
C GLN A 241 -27.75 5.70 -16.27
N ASN A 242 -27.15 6.51 -15.38
CA ASN A 242 -27.87 7.20 -14.31
C ASN A 242 -28.53 8.53 -14.74
N GLU A 243 -28.23 9.04 -15.94
CA GLU A 243 -28.89 10.25 -16.46
C GLU A 243 -30.26 9.95 -17.11
N GLU A 244 -30.48 8.74 -17.64
CA GLU A 244 -31.76 8.38 -18.27
C GLU A 244 -32.88 8.06 -17.27
N THR A 245 -32.55 7.64 -16.05
CA THR A 245 -33.53 7.18 -15.04
C THR A 245 -34.14 8.31 -14.17
N LYS A 246 -33.64 9.55 -14.24
CA LYS A 246 -34.24 10.69 -13.52
C LYS A 246 -35.44 11.34 -14.20
N LYS A 247 -35.85 10.86 -15.39
CA LYS A 247 -36.90 11.52 -16.20
C LYS A 247 -38.34 11.07 -15.88
N TYR A 248 -38.55 10.01 -15.10
CA TYR A 248 -39.88 9.51 -14.75
C TYR A 248 -39.99 9.17 -13.26
N GLY A 249 -40.55 10.08 -12.46
CA GLY A 249 -40.99 9.82 -11.08
C GLY A 249 -42.47 9.38 -11.04
N PRO A 250 -42.90 8.53 -10.09
CA PRO A 250 -44.26 8.00 -10.06
C PRO A 250 -45.26 8.91 -9.32
N ASN A 251 -46.47 8.98 -9.89
CA ASN A 251 -47.69 9.65 -9.39
C ASN A 251 -48.09 9.24 -7.97
N GLU A 252 -48.45 10.20 -7.12
CA GLU A 252 -49.25 9.99 -5.90
C GLU A 252 -50.75 10.09 -6.20
N ARG A 253 -51.54 9.09 -5.79
CA ARG A 253 -53.00 9.23 -5.63
C ARG A 253 -53.57 8.29 -4.55
N THR A 254 -54.02 8.92 -3.45
CA THR A 254 -55.18 8.67 -2.54
C THR A 254 -55.62 7.25 -2.16
N GLU A 255 -55.95 7.03 -0.87
CA GLU A 255 -57.35 7.12 -0.38
C GLU A 255 -57.54 7.04 1.15
N GLN A 256 -58.65 7.67 1.58
CA GLN A 256 -59.25 7.89 2.91
C GLN A 256 -59.62 6.64 3.73
N ASN A 257 -59.61 6.79 5.08
CA ASN A 257 -60.76 6.75 6.04
C ASN A 257 -60.22 6.36 7.44
N SER A 258 -60.55 6.98 8.58
CA SER A 258 -61.89 7.32 9.08
C SER A 258 -61.84 8.07 10.44
N ARG A 259 -62.67 9.12 10.55
CA ARG A 259 -63.43 9.66 11.70
C ARG A 259 -62.99 9.39 13.16
N ASN A 260 -62.81 10.45 13.97
CA ASN A 260 -63.81 11.03 14.91
C ASN A 260 -63.19 12.00 15.96
N ARG A 261 -64.04 12.93 16.44
CA ARG A 261 -63.95 13.79 17.67
C ARG A 261 -62.98 14.99 17.62
N THR A 262 -63.31 16.23 18.03
CA THR A 262 -64.47 16.86 18.70
C THR A 262 -64.31 18.38 18.55
N GLU A 263 -65.44 19.09 18.53
CA GLU A 263 -65.66 20.55 18.69
C GLU A 263 -65.17 21.52 17.59
#